data_AF-A0A7S4MLP5-F1
#
_entry.id   AF-A0A7S4MLP5-F1
#
_cell.length_a   1.000
_cell.length_b   1.000
_cell.length_c   1.000
_cell.angle_alpha   90.00
_cell.angle_beta   90.00
_cell.angle_gamma   90.00
#
_symmetry.space_group_name_H-M   'P 1'
#
loop_
_entity.id
_entity.type
_entity.pdbx_description
1 polymer ?
#
loop_
_entity_poly.entity_id
_entity_poly.type
_entity_poly.pdbx_seq_one_letter_code
_entity_poly.pdbx_strand_id
1 'polypeptide(L)'
;YFSHDTKYMLKTITPGEKRFLKKILRAYYNHVMANPDTLVIRFYGFHMVQPHGGPKMHFVVMGNIFAQSLDIQERYDLKGSSIGRTAGEEKLRNLKPTTILKDLDLKRKLYLGPEKLDILF
;
A
#
# COMPACT_ATOMS: atom_id res chain seq x y z
N TYR A 1 -4.80 2.64 -10.75
CA TYR A 1 -4.18 2.44 -12.08
C TYR A 1 -2.71 2.11 -11.89
N PHE A 2 -2.13 1.31 -12.76
CA PHE A 2 -0.69 0.99 -12.74
C PHE A 2 -0.01 1.58 -13.98
N SER A 3 1.28 1.87 -13.87
CA SER A 3 2.11 2.15 -15.05
C SER A 3 2.16 0.91 -15.95
N HIS A 4 2.51 1.10 -17.22
CA HIS A 4 2.64 0.01 -18.18
C HIS A 4 3.63 -1.08 -17.71
N ASP A 5 4.73 -0.66 -17.08
CA ASP A 5 5.73 -1.56 -16.49
C ASP A 5 5.38 -2.03 -15.06
N THR A 6 4.19 -1.68 -14.57
CA THR A 6 3.64 -2.02 -13.24
C THR A 6 4.42 -1.50 -12.03
N LYS A 7 5.53 -0.76 -12.22
CA LYS A 7 6.37 -0.24 -11.13
C LYS A 7 5.68 0.82 -10.28
N TYR A 8 4.74 1.55 -10.87
CA TYR A 8 4.07 2.67 -10.21
C TYR A 8 2.56 2.45 -10.17
N MET A 9 1.93 2.97 -9.12
CA MET A 9 0.49 3.00 -8.94
C MET A 9 0.01 4.44 -8.79
N LEU A 10 -1.10 4.74 -9.44
CA LEU A 10 -1.86 5.97 -9.23
C LEU A 10 -3.01 5.70 -8.27
N LYS A 11 -3.05 6.48 -7.20
CA LYS A 11 -4.15 6.50 -6.22
C LYS A 11 -4.82 7.87 -6.23
N THR A 12 -6.11 7.91 -6.57
CA THR A 12 -6.96 9.08 -6.34
C THR A 12 -7.09 9.30 -4.84
N ILE A 13 -6.95 10.55 -4.41
CA ILE A 13 -6.99 10.92 -3.00
C ILE A 13 -8.14 11.87 -2.71
N THR A 14 -8.69 11.74 -1.51
CA THR A 14 -9.72 12.63 -0.99
C THR A 14 -9.15 14.02 -0.66
N PRO A 15 -9.99 15.06 -0.55
CA PRO A 15 -9.54 16.37 -0.05
C PRO A 15 -8.88 16.31 1.34
N GLY A 16 -9.32 15.39 2.20
CA GLY A 16 -8.72 15.13 3.52
C GLY A 16 -7.31 14.57 3.43
N GLU A 17 -7.12 13.50 2.65
CA GLU A 17 -5.79 12.91 2.39
C GLU A 17 -4.84 13.91 1.74
N LYS A 18 -5.33 14.74 0.81
CA LYS A 18 -4.55 15.85 0.23
C LYS A 18 -4.04 16.81 1.30
N ARG A 19 -4.92 17.29 2.19
CA ARG A 19 -4.53 18.23 3.26
C ARG A 19 -3.52 17.58 4.20
N PHE A 20 -3.77 16.32 4.56
CA PHE A 20 -2.89 15.56 5.43
C PHE A 20 -1.50 15.37 4.81
N LEU A 21 -1.40 14.91 3.55
CA LEU A 21 -0.14 14.71 2.87
C LEU A 21 0.68 15.99 2.79
N LYS A 22 0.04 17.13 2.48
CA LYS A 22 0.70 18.45 2.49
C LYS A 22 1.20 18.83 3.89
N LYS A 23 0.43 18.54 4.94
CA LYS A 23 0.80 18.81 6.33
C LYS A 23 2.04 18.01 6.76
N ILE A 24 2.15 16.75 6.33
CA ILE A 24 3.28 15.88 6.72
C ILE A 24 4.47 15.93 5.76
N LEU A 25 4.38 16.64 4.63
CA LEU A 25 5.34 16.51 3.52
C LEU A 25 6.80 16.72 3.96
N ARG A 26 7.08 17.71 4.81
CA ARG A 26 8.43 17.96 5.32
C ARG A 26 8.93 16.82 6.21
N ALA A 27 8.09 16.34 7.13
CA ALA A 27 8.43 15.23 8.01
C ALA A 27 8.64 13.93 7.23
N TYR A 28 7.76 13.65 6.27
CA TYR A 28 7.89 12.54 5.34
C TYR A 28 9.22 12.60 4.57
N TYR A 29 9.56 13.76 3.99
CA TYR A 29 10.82 13.93 3.26
C TYR A 29 12.03 13.65 4.16
N ASN A 30 12.09 14.28 5.34
CA ASN A 30 13.20 14.09 6.27
C ASN A 30 13.33 12.62 6.68
N HIS A 31 12.20 11.95 6.95
CA HIS A 31 12.17 10.53 7.30
C HIS A 31 12.70 9.64 6.19
N VAL A 32 12.20 9.79 4.96
CA VAL A 32 12.62 8.97 3.82
C VAL A 32 14.10 9.20 3.46
N MET A 33 14.59 10.43 3.59
CA MET A 33 16.00 10.75 3.35
C MET A 33 16.93 10.15 4.42
N ALA A 34 16.50 10.16 5.68
CA ALA A 34 17.28 9.61 6.79
C ALA A 34 17.19 8.07 6.88
N ASN A 35 16.13 7.47 6.32
CA ASN A 35 15.86 6.03 6.40
C ASN A 35 15.64 5.43 5.00
N PRO A 36 16.71 5.14 4.25
CA PRO A 36 16.61 4.60 2.89
C PRO A 36 15.78 3.32 2.79
N ASP A 37 15.83 2.47 3.82
CA ASP A 37 15.16 1.17 3.89
C ASP A 37 13.77 1.25 4.55
N THR A 38 13.20 2.45 4.68
CA THR A 38 11.88 2.60 5.30
C THR A 38 10.78 1.84 4.54
N LEU A 39 9.90 1.19 5.30
CA LEU A 39 8.69 0.54 4.77
C LEU A 39 7.57 1.54 4.44
N VAL A 40 7.75 2.83 4.77
CA VAL A 40 6.78 3.88 4.40
C VAL A 40 6.73 3.99 2.89
N ILE A 41 5.51 4.07 2.35
CA ILE A 41 5.31 4.13 0.90
C ILE A 41 6.05 5.31 0.27
N ARG A 42 6.75 5.04 -0.83
CA ARG A 42 7.42 6.07 -1.62
C ARG A 42 6.42 6.77 -2.54
N PHE A 43 6.19 8.06 -2.29
CA PHE A 43 5.49 8.97 -3.19
C PHE A 43 6.46 9.56 -4.21
N TYR A 44 6.11 9.47 -5.50
CA TYR A 44 6.89 10.01 -6.62
C TYR A 44 6.25 11.26 -7.23
N GLY A 45 4.97 11.50 -6.98
CA GLY A 45 4.27 12.66 -7.53
C GLY A 45 2.96 12.93 -6.82
N PHE A 46 2.59 14.20 -6.75
CA PHE A 46 1.30 14.68 -6.27
C PHE A 46 0.73 15.62 -7.34
N HIS A 47 -0.38 15.23 -7.96
CA HIS A 47 -0.91 15.91 -9.13
C HIS A 47 -2.38 16.27 -8.97
N MET A 48 -2.79 17.28 -9.73
CA MET A 48 -4.19 17.67 -9.90
C MET A 48 -4.46 17.81 -11.40
N VAL A 49 -5.53 17.18 -11.87
CA VAL A 49 -6.02 17.31 -13.24
C VAL A 49 -7.46 17.76 -13.20
N GLN A 50 -7.82 18.65 -14.12
CA GLN A 50 -9.20 19.07 -14.36
C GLN A 50 -9.51 18.88 -15.84
N PRO A 51 -10.26 17.82 -16.22
CA PRO A 51 -10.74 17.67 -17.58
C PRO A 51 -11.65 18.82 -17.98
N HIS A 52 -11.74 19.12 -19.28
CA HIS A 52 -12.66 20.14 -19.78
C HIS A 52 -14.11 19.78 -19.40
N GLY A 53 -14.81 20.69 -18.71
CA GLY A 53 -16.16 20.45 -18.18
C GLY A 53 -16.26 19.46 -17.00
N GLY A 54 -15.13 18.93 -16.50
CA GLY A 54 -15.09 17.92 -15.44
C GLY A 54 -14.66 18.45 -14.07
N PRO A 55 -14.89 17.68 -13.00
CA PRO A 55 -14.43 18.03 -11.66
C PRO A 55 -12.91 17.91 -11.53
N LYS A 56 -12.33 18.70 -10.61
CA LYS A 56 -10.91 18.59 -10.24
C LYS A 56 -10.66 17.26 -9.55
N MET A 57 -9.70 16.50 -10.05
CA MET A 57 -9.24 15.24 -9.44
C MET A 57 -7.82 15.39 -8.93
N HIS A 58 -7.56 14.87 -7.74
CA HIS A 58 -6.22 14.84 -7.14
C HIS A 58 -5.79 13.39 -7.00
N PHE A 59 -4.54 13.12 -7.33
CA PHE A 59 -3.97 11.78 -7.19
C PHE A 59 -2.49 11.85 -6.85
N VAL A 60 -2.00 10.75 -6.29
CA VAL A 60 -0.58 10.52 -6.06
C VAL A 60 -0.07 9.41 -6.96
N VAL A 61 1.18 9.54 -7.38
CA VAL A 61 1.97 8.45 -7.96
C VAL A 61 2.81 7.86 -6.83
N MET A 62 2.69 6.56 -6.60
CA MET A 62 3.39 5.84 -5.54
C MET A 62 4.01 4.54 -6.08
N GLY A 63 5.03 4.03 -5.39
CA GLY A 63 5.62 2.73 -5.73
C GLY A 63 4.62 1.60 -5.60
N ASN A 64 4.64 0.66 -6.54
CA ASN A 64 3.88 -0.57 -6.41
C ASN A 64 4.70 -1.60 -5.62
N ILE A 65 4.27 -1.91 -4.41
CA ILE A 65 4.92 -2.91 -3.54
C ILE A 65 4.82 -4.35 -4.08
N PHE A 66 3.95 -4.57 -5.07
CA PHE A 66 3.75 -5.87 -5.72
C PHE A 66 4.43 -5.96 -7.09
N ALA A 67 5.22 -4.95 -7.48
CA ALA A 67 5.97 -4.97 -8.73
C ALA A 67 7.18 -5.91 -8.63
N GLN A 68 6.95 -7.21 -8.81
CA GLN A 68 7.98 -8.23 -8.80
C GLN A 68 7.73 -9.30 -9.87
N SER A 69 8.77 -10.06 -10.22
CA SER A 69 8.71 -11.13 -11.21
C SER A 69 8.08 -12.42 -10.68
N LEU A 70 7.97 -12.56 -9.36
CA LEU A 70 7.41 -13.75 -8.71
C LEU A 70 5.91 -13.60 -8.50
N ASP A 71 5.18 -14.69 -8.74
CA ASP A 71 3.74 -14.71 -8.52
C ASP A 71 3.41 -14.65 -7.02
N ILE A 72 2.39 -13.84 -6.69
CA ILE A 72 1.97 -13.63 -5.32
C ILE A 72 0.81 -14.56 -5.02
N GLN A 73 1.08 -15.59 -4.22
CA GLN A 73 0.09 -16.60 -3.84
C GLN A 73 -0.94 -16.07 -2.83
N GLU A 74 -0.50 -15.24 -1.88
CA GLU A 74 -1.34 -14.71 -0.80
C GLU A 74 -1.06 -13.22 -0.57
N ARG A 75 -2.10 -12.45 -0.27
CA ARG A 75 -2.01 -11.01 0.05
C ARG A 75 -2.74 -10.70 1.34
N TYR A 76 -2.15 -9.89 2.20
CA TYR A 76 -2.70 -9.54 3.51
C TYR A 76 -2.77 -8.01 3.72
N ASP A 77 -3.87 -7.52 4.29
CA ASP A 77 -4.00 -6.19 4.91
C ASP A 77 -4.07 -6.36 6.43
N LEU A 78 -2.91 -6.27 7.08
CA LEU A 78 -2.74 -6.45 8.52
C LEU A 78 -2.70 -5.09 9.22
N LYS A 79 -3.47 -4.93 10.31
CA LYS A 79 -3.43 -3.71 11.13
C LYS A 79 -3.40 -3.98 12.64
N GLY A 80 -3.22 -5.24 13.05
CA GLY A 80 -3.05 -5.64 14.45
C GLY A 80 -4.32 -5.59 15.30
N SER A 81 -5.50 -5.58 14.70
CA SER A 81 -6.79 -5.56 15.42
C SER A 81 -7.68 -6.75 15.05
N SER A 82 -8.84 -6.91 15.70
CA SER A 82 -9.76 -8.03 15.48
C SER A 82 -11.06 -7.64 14.76
N ILE A 83 -11.60 -6.44 15.06
CA ILE A 83 -12.89 -5.99 14.51
C ILE A 83 -12.77 -5.75 13.00
N GLY A 84 -13.59 -6.46 12.22
CA GLY A 84 -13.63 -6.35 10.76
C GLY A 84 -12.40 -6.94 10.04
N ARG A 85 -11.61 -7.79 10.72
CA ARG A 85 -10.34 -8.33 10.23
C ARG A 85 -10.40 -9.71 9.65
N THR A 86 -11.47 -9.98 8.92
CA THR A 86 -11.57 -11.13 8.00
C THR A 86 -11.99 -10.67 6.61
N ALA A 87 -11.58 -11.43 5.59
CA ALA A 87 -12.10 -11.35 4.22
C ALA A 87 -13.57 -11.79 4.12
N GLY A 88 -14.06 -12.54 5.13
CA GLY A 88 -15.39 -13.12 5.19
C GLY A 88 -15.45 -14.52 4.59
N GLU A 89 -16.32 -15.38 5.14
CA GLU A 89 -16.34 -16.80 4.82
C GLU A 89 -16.54 -17.10 3.33
N GLU A 90 -17.37 -16.33 2.64
CA GLU A 90 -17.65 -16.52 1.21
C GLU A 90 -16.37 -16.41 0.37
N LYS A 91 -15.54 -15.40 0.66
CA LYS A 91 -14.26 -15.20 -0.04
C LYS A 91 -13.23 -16.26 0.34
N LEU A 92 -13.28 -16.74 1.58
CA LEU A 92 -12.38 -17.80 2.06
C LEU A 92 -12.73 -19.16 1.45
N ARG A 93 -14.01 -19.43 1.16
CA ARG A 93 -14.44 -20.64 0.43
C ARG A 93 -13.99 -20.62 -1.04
N ASN A 94 -13.93 -19.43 -1.64
CA ASN A 94 -13.60 -19.23 -3.06
C ASN A 94 -12.40 -18.28 -3.22
N LEU A 95 -11.22 -18.70 -2.76
CA LEU A 95 -10.01 -17.88 -2.81
C LEU A 95 -9.60 -17.59 -4.25
N LYS A 96 -9.49 -16.30 -4.57
CA LYS A 96 -8.90 -15.80 -5.81
C LYS A 96 -7.50 -15.25 -5.49
N PRO A 97 -6.54 -15.27 -6.43
CA PRO A 97 -5.23 -14.66 -6.23
C PRO A 97 -5.26 -13.16 -5.85
N THR A 98 -6.36 -12.48 -6.15
CA THR A 98 -6.59 -11.07 -5.82
C THR A 98 -7.30 -10.86 -4.48
N THR A 99 -7.73 -11.92 -3.80
CA THR A 99 -8.36 -11.83 -2.48
C THR A 99 -7.36 -11.28 -1.48
N ILE A 100 -7.73 -10.19 -0.81
CA ILE A 100 -6.96 -9.61 0.28
C ILE A 100 -7.45 -10.22 1.59
N LEU A 101 -6.61 -11.05 2.18
CA LEU A 101 -6.78 -11.64 3.50
C LEU A 101 -6.47 -10.60 4.58
N LYS A 102 -6.90 -10.82 5.81
CA LYS A 102 -6.70 -9.89 6.93
C LYS A 102 -6.18 -10.61 8.17
N ASP A 103 -6.10 -9.89 9.30
CA ASP A 103 -5.48 -10.34 10.54
C ASP A 103 -6.03 -11.70 11.05
N LEU A 104 -7.35 -11.91 11.03
CA LEU A 104 -7.97 -13.16 11.50
C LEU A 104 -7.85 -14.31 10.49
N ASP A 105 -7.55 -14.01 9.23
CA ASP A 105 -7.39 -15.01 8.18
C ASP A 105 -5.95 -15.55 8.12
N LEU A 106 -4.99 -14.85 8.75
CA LEU A 106 -3.60 -15.29 8.86
C LEU A 106 -3.49 -16.44 9.88
N LYS A 107 -3.54 -17.69 9.40
CA LYS A 107 -3.48 -18.90 10.25
C LYS A 107 -2.09 -19.53 10.37
N ARG A 108 -1.05 -18.85 9.89
CA ARG A 108 0.33 -19.37 9.89
C ARG A 108 1.32 -18.35 10.43
N LYS A 109 2.44 -18.85 10.96
CA LYS A 109 3.60 -18.02 11.29
C LYS A 109 4.39 -17.71 10.02
N LEU A 110 4.90 -16.49 9.91
CA LEU A 110 5.86 -16.11 8.89
C LEU A 110 7.26 -16.34 9.47
N TYR A 111 8.00 -17.26 8.88
CA TYR A 111 9.37 -17.55 9.29
C TYR A 111 10.31 -16.63 8.51
N LEU A 112 10.90 -15.68 9.23
CA LEU A 112 11.92 -14.78 8.71
C LEU A 112 13.28 -15.30 9.18
N GLY A 113 14.28 -15.31 8.28
CA GLY A 113 15.66 -15.62 8.66
C GLY A 113 16.22 -14.57 9.64
N PRO A 114 17.28 -14.89 10.39
CA PRO A 114 17.81 -14.04 11.46
C PRO A 114 18.12 -12.62 10.99
N GLU A 115 18.74 -12.46 9.83
CA GLU A 115 19.05 -11.14 9.25
C GLU A 115 17.81 -10.27 9.01
N LYS A 116 16.71 -10.87 8.54
CA LYS A 116 15.47 -10.14 8.28
C LYS A 116 14.75 -9.77 9.56
N LEU A 117 14.91 -10.55 10.63
CA LEU A 117 14.39 -10.19 11.94
C LEU A 117 15.10 -8.95 12.46
N ASP A 118 16.44 -8.94 12.45
CA ASP A 118 17.25 -7.79 12.90
C ASP A 118 16.96 -6.49 12.15
N ILE A 119 16.60 -6.58 10.87
CA ILE A 119 16.30 -5.38 10.05
C ILE A 119 14.87 -4.87 10.30
N LEU A 120 13.92 -5.77 10.60
CA LEU A 120 12.49 -5.43 10.68
C LEU A 120 12.00 -5.20 12.12
N PHE A 121 12.69 -5.71 13.13
CA PHE A 121 12.30 -5.73 14.54
C PHE A 121 13.48 -5.45 15.46
#